data_AF-A0A3D5XR25-F1
#
_entry.id   AF-A0A3D5XR25-F1
#
_cell.length_a   1.000
_cell.length_b   1.000
_cell.length_c   1.000
_cell.angle_alpha   90.00
_cell.angle_beta   90.00
_cell.angle_gamma   90.00
#
_symmetry.space_group_name_H-M   'P 1'
#
loop_
_entity.id
_entity.type
_entity.pdbx_description
1 polymer ?
#
loop_
_entity_poly.entity_id
_entity_poly.type
_entity_poly.pdbx_seq_one_letter_code
_entity_poly.pdbx_strand_id
1 'polypeptide(L)'
;MLTTFDGYKAIKKVLDESELYLNTNLVDDITEILCRTKGLEERKELISKLSDKFTTEEIEGLATLTKITGYHSLSLKAMKEINKEMLSSDLNQMQIITLKYKKDDNISKYKGRVNIQADDEAILSPVAKRAQREAIKVINRLR
;
A
#
# COMPACT_ATOMS: atom_id res chain seq x y z
N MET A 1 5.83 19.88 0.38
CA MET A 1 4.47 19.36 0.62
C MET A 1 4.52 18.53 1.88
N LEU A 2 3.70 18.83 2.89
CA LEU A 2 3.61 18.05 4.13
C LEU A 2 2.55 16.96 3.97
N THR A 3 2.77 15.80 4.59
CA THR A 3 1.78 14.71 4.63
C THR A 3 0.52 15.16 5.36
N THR A 4 -0.64 14.90 4.75
CA THR A 4 -1.95 15.19 5.36
C THR A 4 -2.58 13.91 5.88
N PHE A 5 -3.17 13.99 7.08
CA PHE A 5 -3.86 12.87 7.72
C PHE A 5 -5.36 12.86 7.39
N ASP A 6 -5.70 13.00 6.11
CA ASP A 6 -7.09 13.27 5.70
C ASP A 6 -8.02 12.08 5.97
N GLY A 7 -7.55 10.84 5.72
CA GLY A 7 -8.29 9.62 6.03
C GLY A 7 -8.53 9.46 7.53
N TYR A 8 -7.49 9.67 8.35
CA TYR A 8 -7.60 9.61 9.80
C TYR A 8 -8.55 10.67 10.36
N LYS A 9 -8.46 11.92 9.87
CA LYS A 9 -9.38 13.00 10.26
C LYS A 9 -10.84 12.67 9.94
N ALA A 10 -11.09 12.04 8.79
CA ALA A 10 -12.45 11.64 8.40
C ALA A 10 -13.02 10.58 9.35
N ILE A 11 -12.23 9.55 9.68
CA ILE A 11 -12.63 8.49 10.62
C ILE A 11 -12.81 9.06 12.03
N LYS A 12 -11.86 9.88 12.50
CA LYS A 12 -11.93 10.52 13.82
C LYS A 12 -13.21 11.34 13.98
N LYS A 13 -13.62 12.10 12.96
CA LYS A 13 -14.84 12.90 13.01
C LYS A 13 -16.11 12.06 13.23
N VAL A 14 -16.13 10.81 12.74
CA VAL A 14 -17.26 9.89 12.92
C VAL A 14 -17.20 9.22 14.29
N LEU A 15 -16.00 8.91 14.79
CA LEU A 15 -15.78 8.16 16.03
C LEU A 15 -15.43 9.04 17.24
N ASP A 16 -15.67 10.36 17.17
CA ASP A 16 -15.19 11.31 18.19
C ASP A 16 -15.82 11.02 19.57
N GLU A 17 -17.05 10.51 19.61
CA GLU A 17 -17.78 10.20 20.84
C GLU A 17 -17.40 8.85 21.48
N SER A 18 -17.04 7.83 20.67
CA SER A 18 -16.77 6.48 21.16
C SER A 18 -15.31 6.25 21.55
N GLU A 19 -14.41 7.21 21.27
CA GLU A 19 -12.96 7.10 21.48
C GLU A 19 -12.31 5.88 20.77
N LEU A 20 -13.05 5.16 19.93
CA LEU A 20 -12.59 3.96 19.23
C LEU A 20 -11.46 4.27 18.24
N TYR A 21 -11.34 5.54 17.83
CA TYR A 21 -10.26 6.03 16.97
C TYR A 21 -8.86 5.95 17.63
N LEU A 22 -8.76 5.75 18.95
CA LEU A 22 -7.47 5.54 19.62
C LEU A 22 -6.87 4.15 19.33
N ASN A 23 -7.71 3.17 18.98
CA ASN A 23 -7.22 1.84 18.64
C ASN A 23 -6.72 1.81 17.20
N THR A 24 -5.40 1.91 17.04
CA THR A 24 -4.75 1.95 15.72
C THR A 24 -5.05 0.74 14.85
N ASN A 25 -5.20 -0.45 15.44
CA ASN A 25 -5.50 -1.66 14.66
C ASN A 25 -6.93 -1.64 14.12
N LEU A 26 -7.90 -1.17 14.93
CA LEU A 26 -9.28 -1.01 14.44
C LEU A 26 -9.36 0.01 13.32
N VAL A 27 -8.63 1.13 13.42
CA VAL A 27 -8.58 2.12 12.35
C VAL A 27 -7.96 1.53 11.08
N ASP A 28 -6.87 0.76 11.20
CA ASP A 28 -6.26 0.05 10.06
C ASP A 28 -7.30 -0.88 9.39
N ASP A 29 -8.02 -1.70 10.16
CA ASP A 29 -9.02 -2.64 9.65
C ASP A 29 -10.21 -1.94 8.97
N ILE A 30 -10.70 -0.84 9.57
CA ILE A 30 -11.74 0.01 8.96
C ILE A 30 -11.25 0.56 7.62
N THR A 31 -10.02 1.09 7.57
CA THR A 31 -9.48 1.65 6.32
C THR A 31 -9.31 0.59 5.24
N GLU A 32 -8.94 -0.64 5.59
CA GLU A 32 -8.87 -1.75 4.64
C GLU A 32 -10.25 -2.07 4.06
N ILE A 33 -11.27 -2.19 4.91
CA ILE A 33 -12.65 -2.48 4.47
C ILE A 33 -13.15 -1.37 3.54
N LEU A 34 -12.97 -0.11 3.92
CA LEU A 34 -13.41 1.04 3.11
C LEU A 34 -12.70 1.12 1.76
N CYS A 35 -11.43 0.71 1.68
CA CYS A 35 -10.70 0.68 0.42
C CYS A 35 -11.05 -0.52 -0.46
N ARG A 36 -11.31 -1.70 0.15
CA ARG A 36 -11.54 -2.96 -0.57
C ARG A 36 -12.95 -3.06 -1.15
N THR A 37 -13.96 -2.67 -0.38
CA THR A 37 -15.38 -2.86 -0.77
C THR A 37 -15.98 -1.57 -1.30
N LYS A 38 -16.86 -1.70 -2.30
CA LYS A 38 -17.60 -0.57 -2.90
C LYS A 38 -19.08 -0.56 -2.50
N GLY A 39 -19.63 -1.69 -2.07
CA GLY A 39 -21.02 -1.82 -1.67
C GLY A 39 -21.27 -1.21 -0.29
N LEU A 40 -22.31 -0.39 -0.17
CA LEU A 40 -22.63 0.30 1.08
C LEU A 40 -23.13 -0.67 2.15
N GLU A 41 -24.03 -1.60 1.79
CA GLU A 41 -24.54 -2.64 2.72
C GLU A 41 -23.42 -3.59 3.16
N GLU A 42 -22.59 -4.06 2.21
CA GLU A 42 -21.43 -4.91 2.51
C GLU A 42 -20.46 -4.22 3.48
N ARG A 43 -20.22 -2.91 3.32
CA ARG A 43 -19.42 -2.14 4.27
C ARG A 43 -20.03 -2.14 5.67
N LYS A 44 -21.33 -1.89 5.80
CA LYS A 44 -22.01 -1.88 7.11
C LYS A 44 -21.88 -3.23 7.80
N GLU A 45 -22.08 -4.32 7.08
CA GLU A 45 -21.95 -5.68 7.63
C GLU A 45 -20.54 -6.04 8.06
N LEU A 46 -19.52 -5.58 7.33
CA LEU A 46 -18.13 -5.85 7.67
C LEU A 46 -17.66 -5.00 8.84
N ILE A 47 -18.07 -3.73 8.90
CA ILE A 47 -17.74 -2.81 9.99
C ILE A 47 -18.41 -3.26 11.29
N SER A 48 -19.68 -3.70 11.24
CA SER A 48 -20.38 -4.20 12.44
C SER A 48 -19.71 -5.42 13.05
N LYS A 49 -19.04 -6.26 12.24
CA LYS A 49 -18.29 -7.44 12.71
C LYS A 49 -16.95 -7.09 13.37
N LEU A 50 -16.43 -5.86 13.19
CA LEU A 50 -15.14 -5.47 13.76
C LEU A 50 -15.22 -5.19 15.27
N SER A 51 -16.35 -4.65 15.75
CA SER A 51 -16.53 -4.37 17.17
C SER A 51 -18.01 -4.26 17.53
N ASP A 52 -18.39 -4.85 18.67
CA ASP A 52 -19.72 -4.71 19.25
C ASP A 52 -19.99 -3.31 19.85
N LYS A 53 -18.97 -2.44 19.87
CA LYS A 53 -19.04 -1.10 20.49
C LYS A 53 -19.52 0.00 19.54
N PHE A 54 -19.63 -0.28 18.25
CA PHE A 54 -20.06 0.73 17.29
C PHE A 54 -21.55 1.02 17.44
N THR A 55 -21.92 2.29 17.43
CA THR A 55 -23.33 2.69 17.31
C THR A 55 -23.80 2.51 15.86
N THR A 56 -25.12 2.40 15.67
CA THR A 56 -25.69 2.32 14.32
C THR A 56 -25.33 3.55 13.48
N GLU A 57 -25.32 4.74 14.09
CA GLU A 57 -24.97 5.99 13.41
C GLU A 57 -23.50 6.03 12.98
N GLU A 58 -22.58 5.51 13.80
CA GLU A 58 -21.16 5.39 13.45
C GLU A 58 -20.94 4.44 12.28
N ILE A 59 -21.62 3.29 12.27
CA ILE A 59 -21.51 2.31 11.18
C ILE A 59 -21.98 2.93 9.85
N GLU A 60 -23.08 3.66 9.87
CA GLU A 60 -23.56 4.38 8.69
C GLU A 60 -22.59 5.48 8.27
N GLY A 61 -22.14 6.30 9.22
CA GLY A 61 -21.17 7.37 9.00
C GLY A 61 -19.88 6.86 8.37
N LEU A 62 -19.34 5.76 8.87
CA LEU A 62 -18.13 5.12 8.32
C LEU A 62 -18.37 4.55 6.92
N ALA A 63 -19.47 3.83 6.70
CA ALA A 63 -19.77 3.21 5.41
C ALA A 63 -19.90 4.22 4.26
N THR A 64 -20.38 5.44 4.56
CA THR A 64 -20.50 6.53 3.57
C THR A 64 -19.18 7.20 3.18
N LEU A 65 -18.06 6.90 3.86
CA LEU A 65 -16.77 7.48 3.52
C LEU A 65 -16.27 6.99 2.16
N THR A 66 -16.08 7.92 1.21
CA THR A 66 -15.66 7.63 -0.17
C THR A 66 -14.22 8.05 -0.49
N LYS A 67 -13.60 8.88 0.37
CA LYS A 67 -12.28 9.47 0.09
C LYS A 67 -11.10 8.52 0.31
N ILE A 68 -11.31 7.36 0.90
CA ILE A 68 -10.27 6.37 1.18
C ILE A 68 -10.19 5.42 -0.01
N THR A 69 -9.25 5.70 -0.92
CA THR A 69 -9.03 4.91 -2.13
C THR A 69 -7.55 4.75 -2.44
N GLY A 70 -7.19 3.63 -3.08
CA GLY A 70 -5.82 3.33 -3.50
C GLY A 70 -5.02 2.55 -2.46
N TYR A 71 -3.95 1.90 -2.93
CA TYR A 71 -3.06 1.10 -2.09
C TYR A 71 -1.71 1.78 -1.91
N HIS A 72 -1.12 1.58 -0.74
CA HIS A 72 0.24 2.03 -0.47
C HIS A 72 1.27 1.08 -1.11
N SER A 73 2.44 1.60 -1.49
CA SER A 73 3.51 0.80 -2.11
C SER A 73 4.25 -0.11 -1.14
N LEU A 74 4.12 0.12 0.17
CA LEU A 74 4.68 -0.71 1.24
C LEU A 74 3.57 -1.46 1.97
N SER A 75 3.86 -2.70 2.39
CA SER A 75 2.96 -3.48 3.23
C SER A 75 2.82 -2.85 4.63
N LEU A 76 1.70 -3.13 5.31
CA LEU A 76 1.47 -2.65 6.68
C LEU A 76 2.56 -3.10 7.65
N LYS A 77 3.07 -4.33 7.50
CA LYS A 77 4.19 -4.85 8.28
C LYS A 77 5.45 -4.00 8.08
N ALA A 78 5.82 -3.72 6.83
CA ALA A 78 6.99 -2.90 6.51
C ALA A 78 6.84 -1.48 7.07
N MET A 79 5.66 -0.87 6.93
CA MET A 79 5.38 0.45 7.50
C MET A 79 5.51 0.47 9.02
N LYS A 80 4.96 -0.53 9.74
CA LYS A 80 5.06 -0.61 11.20
C LYS A 80 6.52 -0.77 11.66
N GLU A 81 7.35 -1.53 10.94
CA GLU A 81 8.77 -1.68 11.25
C GLU A 81 9.57 -0.39 10.98
N ILE A 82 9.34 0.26 9.84
CA ILE A 82 10.02 1.50 9.45
C ILE A 82 9.61 2.67 10.37
N ASN A 83 8.31 2.80 10.66
CA ASN A 83 7.80 3.89 11.51
C ASN A 83 8.38 3.86 12.92
N LYS A 84 8.61 2.66 13.50
CA LYS A 84 9.28 2.54 14.81
C LYS A 84 10.67 3.19 14.81
N GLU A 85 11.40 3.08 13.70
CA GLU A 85 12.74 3.66 13.57
C GLU A 85 12.72 5.13 13.18
N MET A 86 11.79 5.53 12.31
CA MET A 86 11.60 6.95 11.97
C MET A 86 11.15 7.79 13.18
N LEU A 87 10.45 7.19 14.15
CA LEU A 87 10.05 7.87 15.38
C LEU A 87 11.20 8.01 16.41
N SER A 88 12.23 7.17 16.30
CA SER A 88 13.34 7.10 17.27
C SER A 88 14.67 7.61 16.72
N SER A 89 14.74 7.92 15.42
CA SER A 89 15.95 8.39 14.75
C SER A 89 15.63 9.42 13.67
N ASP A 90 16.64 10.19 13.26
CA ASP A 90 16.52 11.18 12.17
C ASP A 90 16.61 10.53 10.77
N LEU A 91 16.62 9.20 10.71
CA LEU A 91 16.76 8.47 9.45
C LEU A 91 15.41 8.40 8.72
N ASN A 92 15.44 8.67 7.43
CA ASN A 92 14.26 8.51 6.58
C ASN A 92 14.05 7.04 6.16
N GLN A 93 12.87 6.75 5.60
CA GLN A 93 12.48 5.40 5.16
C GLN A 93 13.51 4.72 4.25
N MET A 94 14.16 5.46 3.33
CA MET A 94 15.12 4.86 2.38
C MET A 94 16.44 4.53 3.04
N GLN A 95 16.92 5.38 3.94
CA GLN A 95 18.11 5.14 4.74
C GLN A 95 17.91 3.92 5.64
N ILE A 96 16.77 3.84 6.32
CA ILE A 96 16.38 2.68 7.13
C ILE A 96 16.36 1.40 6.29
N ILE A 97 15.67 1.42 5.14
CA ILE A 97 15.57 0.23 4.27
C ILE A 97 16.97 -0.22 3.81
N THR A 98 17.81 0.73 3.41
CA THR A 98 19.16 0.43 2.89
C THR A 98 20.07 -0.16 3.97
N LEU A 99 20.00 0.37 5.20
CA LEU A 99 20.82 -0.08 6.31
C LEU A 99 20.38 -1.45 6.82
N LYS A 100 19.06 -1.69 6.94
CA LYS A 100 18.51 -2.94 7.47
C LYS A 100 18.48 -4.08 6.48
N TYR A 101 18.04 -3.83 5.25
CA TYR A 101 17.76 -4.86 4.28
C TYR A 101 18.79 -4.89 3.17
N LYS A 102 20.07 -4.61 3.51
CA LYS A 102 21.26 -4.60 2.62
C LYS A 102 20.91 -5.05 1.21
N LYS A 103 20.76 -4.08 0.30
CA LYS A 103 20.31 -4.32 -1.07
C LYS A 103 21.41 -4.94 -1.94
N ASP A 104 22.08 -5.97 -1.46
CA ASP A 104 22.62 -7.02 -2.32
C ASP A 104 21.36 -7.72 -2.86
N ASP A 105 20.96 -7.63 -4.13
CA ASP A 105 21.57 -8.43 -5.19
C ASP A 105 20.76 -8.31 -6.51
N ASN A 106 20.14 -7.17 -6.81
CA ASN A 106 19.48 -7.04 -8.11
C ASN A 106 20.50 -7.17 -9.27
N ILE A 107 21.72 -6.69 -9.07
CA ILE A 107 22.81 -6.82 -10.06
C ILE A 107 23.35 -8.26 -10.10
N SER A 108 23.46 -8.95 -8.96
CA SER A 108 23.94 -10.34 -8.94
C SER A 108 22.94 -11.31 -9.60
N LYS A 109 21.63 -11.07 -9.47
CA LYS A 109 20.56 -11.92 -10.05
C LYS A 109 20.63 -12.09 -11.56
N TYR A 110 21.20 -11.13 -12.27
CA TYR A 110 21.35 -11.17 -13.74
C TYR A 110 22.79 -11.46 -14.18
N LYS A 111 23.75 -11.47 -13.24
CA LYS A 111 25.15 -11.76 -13.52
C LYS A 111 25.29 -13.24 -13.91
N GLY A 112 25.82 -13.50 -15.10
CA GLY A 112 26.01 -14.86 -15.64
C GLY A 112 24.84 -15.40 -16.49
N ARG A 113 23.75 -14.64 -16.70
CA ARG A 113 22.71 -15.05 -17.65
C ARG A 113 23.17 -14.85 -19.10
N VAL A 114 23.02 -15.90 -19.89
CA VAL A 114 23.35 -15.91 -21.33
C VAL A 114 22.40 -14.99 -22.11
N ASN A 115 21.08 -15.17 -21.88
CA ASN A 115 20.03 -14.43 -22.57
C ASN A 115 19.44 -13.31 -21.71
N ILE A 116 19.21 -12.17 -22.36
CA ILE A 116 18.45 -11.05 -21.81
C ILE A 116 16.96 -11.41 -21.86
N GLN A 117 16.26 -11.26 -20.73
CA GLN A 117 14.81 -11.45 -20.66
C GLN A 117 14.12 -10.08 -20.70
N ALA A 118 13.09 -9.96 -21.53
CA ALA A 118 12.25 -8.76 -21.58
C ALA A 118 11.30 -8.76 -20.38
N ASP A 119 11.21 -7.62 -19.68
CA ASP A 119 10.17 -7.39 -18.68
C ASP A 119 8.94 -6.79 -19.36
N ASP A 120 7.90 -7.61 -19.45
CA ASP A 120 6.66 -7.24 -20.12
C ASP A 120 5.81 -6.26 -19.30
N GLU A 121 6.01 -6.16 -17.99
CA GLU A 121 5.21 -5.28 -17.13
C GLU A 121 5.81 -3.86 -17.08
N ALA A 122 7.09 -3.72 -17.44
CA ALA A 122 7.80 -2.44 -17.43
C ALA A 122 7.34 -1.44 -18.51
N ILE A 123 6.78 -1.92 -19.64
CA ILE A 123 6.32 -1.05 -20.74
C ILE A 123 4.81 -1.12 -20.91
N LEU A 124 4.15 0.03 -20.73
CA LEU A 124 2.71 0.17 -20.87
C LEU A 124 2.23 0.13 -22.34
N SER A 125 3.02 0.70 -23.26
CA SER A 125 2.64 0.81 -24.68
C SER A 125 2.80 -0.53 -25.42
N PRO A 126 1.74 -1.05 -26.08
CA PRO A 126 1.83 -2.31 -26.80
C PRO A 126 2.80 -2.26 -27.98
N VAL A 127 2.95 -1.10 -28.62
CA VAL A 127 3.88 -0.91 -29.75
C VAL A 127 5.33 -0.92 -29.27
N ALA A 128 5.64 -0.17 -28.20
CA ALA A 128 6.99 -0.14 -27.63
C ALA A 128 7.38 -1.51 -27.06
N LYS A 129 6.43 -2.21 -26.42
CA LYS A 129 6.60 -3.58 -25.93
C LYS A 129 6.99 -4.55 -27.05
N ARG A 130 6.29 -4.47 -28.20
CA ARG A 130 6.62 -5.29 -29.37
C ARG A 130 8.02 -4.97 -29.90
N ALA A 131 8.35 -3.70 -30.06
CA ALA A 131 9.67 -3.28 -30.56
C ALA A 131 10.81 -3.76 -29.64
N GLN A 132 10.66 -3.60 -28.32
CA GLN A 132 11.66 -4.04 -27.35
C GLN A 132 11.84 -5.57 -27.37
N ARG A 133 10.75 -6.34 -27.44
CA ARG A 133 10.82 -7.81 -27.53
C ARG A 133 11.59 -8.28 -28.76
N GLU A 134 11.31 -7.70 -29.92
CA GLU A 134 12.01 -8.08 -31.16
C GLU A 134 13.50 -7.68 -31.11
N ALA A 135 13.82 -6.49 -30.58
CA ALA A 135 15.21 -6.07 -30.39
C ALA A 135 15.98 -7.04 -29.46
N ILE A 136 15.37 -7.46 -28.34
CA ILE A 136 15.98 -8.41 -27.40
C ILE A 136 16.20 -9.78 -28.06
N LYS A 137 15.26 -10.27 -28.89
CA LYS A 137 15.43 -11.53 -29.66
C LYS A 137 16.61 -11.44 -30.62
N VAL A 138 16.75 -10.33 -31.34
CA VAL A 138 17.87 -10.11 -32.26
C VAL A 138 19.19 -10.11 -31.50
N ILE A 139 19.28 -9.35 -30.41
CA ILE A 139 20.50 -9.28 -29.58
C ILE A 139 20.87 -10.64 -29.00
N ASN A 140 19.92 -11.39 -28.45
CA ASN A 140 20.18 -12.72 -27.89
C ASN A 140 20.63 -13.75 -28.95
N ARG A 141 20.33 -13.53 -30.23
CA ARG A 141 20.79 -14.38 -31.33
C ARG A 141 22.18 -13.98 -31.83
N LEU A 142 22.55 -12.70 -31.72
CA LEU A 142 23.86 -12.17 -32.10
C LEU A 142 24.94 -12.39 -31.04
N ARG A 143 24.53 -12.56 -29.78
CA ARG A 143 25.38 -12.75 -28.62
C ARG A 143 25.78 -14.21 -28.44
#